data_AF-A0A6J4R0K1-F1
#
_entry.id   AF-A0A6J4R0K1-F1
#
_cell.length_a   1.000
_cell.length_b   1.000
_cell.length_c   1.000
_cell.angle_alpha   90.00
_cell.angle_beta   90.00
_cell.angle_gamma   90.00
#
_symmetry.space_group_name_H-M   'P 1'
#
loop_
_entity.id
_entity.type
_entity.pdbx_description
1 polymer ?
#
loop_
_entity_poly.entity_id
_entity_poly.type
_entity_poly.pdbx_seq_one_letter_code
_entity_poly.pdbx_strand_id
1 'polypeptide(L)' 'EAAGSSDATVASVFRAAADAAEEGAESTVPLTARKGRASYLGARAEGHRDPGATSTQLLLDAAARSLEGSG' A
#
# COMPACT_ATOMS: atom_id res chain seq x y z
N GLU A 1 1.42 9.24 -11.86
CA GLU A 1 2.24 8.95 -13.05
C GLU A 1 3.52 8.23 -12.67
N ALA A 2 3.52 6.89 -12.63
CA ALA A 2 4.77 6.13 -12.61
C ALA A 2 5.17 5.91 -14.08
N ALA A 3 6.17 6.66 -14.54
CA ALA A 3 6.76 6.48 -15.86
C ALA A 3 7.51 5.14 -15.89
N GLY A 4 6.97 4.16 -16.62
CA GLY A 4 7.70 2.93 -16.92
C GLY A 4 8.91 3.27 -17.76
N SER A 5 10.11 3.21 -17.16
CA SER A 5 11.35 3.11 -17.93
C SER A 5 11.25 1.88 -18.84
N SER A 6 11.71 2.01 -20.08
CA SER A 6 11.71 0.91 -21.06
C SER A 6 12.56 -0.31 -20.63
N ASP A 7 13.20 -0.26 -19.46
CA ASP A 7 14.09 -1.29 -18.91
C ASP A 7 13.61 -1.86 -17.55
N ALA A 8 12.42 -1.49 -17.08
CA ALA A 8 11.90 -2.00 -15.80
C ALA A 8 11.43 -3.47 -15.93
N THR A 9 11.95 -4.35 -15.08
CA THR A 9 11.48 -5.73 -14.98
C THR A 9 10.13 -5.78 -14.26
N VAL A 10 9.31 -6.80 -14.54
CA VAL A 10 8.03 -7.01 -13.83
C VAL A 10 8.24 -7.07 -12.32
N ALA A 11 9.30 -7.75 -11.86
CA ALA A 11 9.66 -7.81 -10.45
C ALA A 11 9.95 -6.41 -9.86
N SER A 12 10.75 -5.58 -10.55
CA SER A 12 11.06 -4.21 -10.10
C SER A 12 9.83 -3.29 -10.04
N VAL A 13 8.87 -3.46 -10.96
CA VAL A 13 7.61 -2.71 -10.96
C VAL A 13 6.76 -3.07 -9.74
N PHE A 14 6.63 -4.37 -9.45
CA PHE A 14 5.90 -4.83 -8.27
C PHE A 14 6.59 -4.44 -6.96
N ARG A 15 7.93 -4.44 -6.93
CA ARG A 15 8.68 -3.94 -5.78
C ARG A 15 8.39 -2.46 -5.51
N ALA A 16 8.48 -1.62 -6.54
CA ALA A 16 8.14 -0.20 -6.42
C ALA A 16 6.67 0.01 -6.01
N ALA A 17 5.74 -0.84 -6.49
CA ALA A 17 4.34 -0.78 -6.07
C ALA A 17 4.15 -1.19 -4.59
N ALA A 18 4.89 -2.17 -4.10
CA ALA A 18 4.87 -2.58 -2.69
C ALA A 18 5.37 -1.46 -1.78
N ASP A 19 6.49 -0.82 -2.14
CA ASP A 19 7.08 0.29 -1.39
C ASP A 19 6.12 1.50 -1.35
N ALA A 20 5.52 1.86 -2.50
CA ALA A 20 4.53 2.93 -2.57
C ALA A 20 3.24 2.60 -1.78
N ALA A 21 2.84 1.33 -1.73
CA ALA A 21 1.69 0.90 -0.93
C ALA A 21 1.98 0.91 0.57
N GLU A 22 3.22 0.66 0.98
CA GLU A 22 3.67 0.86 2.36
C GLU A 22 3.55 2.32 2.76
N GLU A 23 4.17 3.23 2.01
CA GLU A 23 4.03 4.67 2.25
C GLU A 23 2.57 5.12 2.24
N GLY A 24 1.79 4.61 1.28
CA GLY A 24 0.35 4.84 1.19
C GLY A 24 -0.41 4.38 2.44
N ALA A 25 -0.10 3.20 2.96
CA ALA A 25 -0.71 2.70 4.19
C ALA A 25 -0.29 3.55 5.40
N GLU A 26 0.98 3.94 5.53
CA GLU A 26 1.44 4.81 6.62
C GLU A 26 0.75 6.18 6.60
N SER A 27 0.57 6.74 5.40
CA SER A 27 -0.09 8.04 5.19
C SER A 27 -1.55 8.08 5.66
N THR A 28 -2.16 6.92 5.93
CA THR A 28 -3.53 6.85 6.46
C THR A 28 -3.63 7.19 7.95
N VAL A 29 -2.53 7.08 8.71
CA VAL A 29 -2.52 7.31 10.16
C VAL A 29 -3.10 8.69 10.56
N PRO A 30 -2.71 9.82 9.95
CA PRO A 30 -3.28 11.12 10.31
C PRO A 30 -4.66 11.41 9.70
N LEU A 31 -5.28 10.46 8.97
CA LEU A 31 -6.54 10.71 8.28
C LEU A 31 -7.75 10.44 9.19
N THR A 32 -8.71 11.37 9.20
CA THR A 32 -10.06 11.07 9.68
C THR A 32 -10.81 10.22 8.65
N ALA A 33 -11.20 9.01 9.02
CA ALA A 33 -11.93 8.09 8.14
C ALA A 33 -13.30 8.66 7.72
N ARG A 34 -13.53 8.76 6.40
CA ARG A 34 -14.81 9.23 5.81
C ARG A 34 -15.69 8.10 5.27
N LYS A 35 -15.15 6.89 5.14
CA LYS A 35 -15.82 5.70 4.60
C LYS A 35 -15.54 4.46 5.47
N GLY A 36 -16.36 3.43 5.31
CA GLY A 36 -16.21 2.14 6.02
C GLY A 36 -16.60 2.20 7.50
N ARG A 37 -16.30 1.13 8.25
CA ARG A 37 -16.66 1.05 9.69
C ARG A 37 -15.87 2.03 10.57
N ALA A 38 -14.66 2.40 10.15
CA ALA A 38 -13.83 3.36 10.88
C ALA A 38 -14.45 4.77 10.92
N SER A 39 -15.28 5.15 9.93
CA SER A 39 -15.94 6.45 9.95
C SER A 39 -16.94 6.61 11.10
N TYR A 40 -17.42 5.50 11.69
CA TYR A 40 -18.31 5.53 12.87
C TYR A 40 -17.60 6.10 14.11
N LEU A 41 -16.27 6.08 14.13
CA LEU A 41 -15.46 6.57 15.24
C LEU A 41 -15.11 8.07 15.12
N GLY A 42 -15.35 8.68 13.95
CA GLY A 42 -15.04 10.09 13.69
C GLY A 42 -13.56 10.41 13.97
N ALA A 43 -13.31 11.48 14.73
CA ALA A 43 -11.95 11.90 15.11
C ALA A 43 -11.15 10.83 15.88
N ARG A 44 -11.82 9.83 16.49
CA ARG A 44 -11.13 8.73 17.19
C ARG A 44 -10.48 7.71 16.25
N ALA A 45 -10.78 7.77 14.95
CA ALA A 45 -10.09 6.95 13.96
C ALA A 45 -8.70 7.51 13.58
N GLU A 46 -8.47 8.80 13.81
CA GLU A 46 -7.17 9.43 13.58
C GLU A 46 -6.11 8.84 14.53
N GLY A 47 -4.89 8.68 14.03
CA GLY A 47 -3.81 7.99 14.72
C GLY A 47 -3.78 6.48 14.51
N HIS A 48 -4.68 5.93 13.68
CA HIS A 48 -4.73 4.51 13.36
C HIS A 48 -4.57 4.26 11.87
N ARG A 49 -3.64 3.34 11.53
CA ARG A 49 -3.44 2.89 10.15
C ARG A 49 -4.69 2.18 9.65
N ASP A 50 -5.11 2.47 8.43
CA ASP A 50 -6.25 1.79 7.81
C ASP A 50 -5.91 0.31 7.52
N PRO A 51 -6.74 -0.64 7.98
CA PRO A 51 -6.48 -2.07 7.77
C PRO A 51 -6.63 -2.50 6.31
N GLY A 52 -7.44 -1.82 5.51
CA GLY A 52 -7.60 -2.11 4.08
C GLY A 52 -6.38 -1.70 3.27
N ALA A 53 -5.84 -0.50 3.54
CA ALA A 53 -4.58 -0.03 2.98
C ALA A 53 -3.42 -0.96 3.36
N THR A 54 -3.34 -1.36 4.64
CA THR A 54 -2.34 -2.33 5.13
C THR A 54 -2.46 -3.67 4.42
N SER A 55 -3.67 -4.20 4.23
CA SER A 55 -3.88 -5.46 3.50
C SER A 55 -3.41 -5.36 2.05
N THR A 56 -3.63 -4.21 1.41
CA THR A 56 -3.21 -3.97 0.02
C THR A 56 -1.68 -3.94 -0.09
N GLN A 57 -1.01 -3.27 0.85
CA GLN A 57 0.45 -3.29 0.97
C GLN A 57 0.99 -4.71 1.10
N LEU A 58 0.42 -5.53 2.00
CA LEU A 58 0.83 -6.92 2.18
C LEU A 58 0.66 -7.77 0.92
N LEU A 59 -0.43 -7.57 0.17
CA LEU A 59 -0.67 -8.28 -1.09
C LEU A 59 0.37 -7.92 -2.16
N LEU A 60 0.72 -6.63 -2.27
CA LEU A 60 1.72 -6.16 -3.23
C LEU A 60 3.13 -6.62 -2.85
N ASP A 61 3.49 -6.59 -1.55
CA ASP A 61 4.76 -7.14 -1.09
C ASP A 61 4.88 -8.65 -1.37
N ALA A 62 3.83 -9.42 -1.08
CA ALA A 62 3.82 -10.85 -1.35
C ALA A 62 3.97 -11.15 -2.86
N ALA A 63 3.31 -10.38 -3.73
CA ALA A 63 3.45 -10.50 -5.17
C ALA A 63 4.88 -10.17 -5.63
N ALA A 64 5.46 -9.07 -5.14
CA ALA A 64 6.82 -8.67 -5.47
C ALA A 64 7.85 -9.72 -5.04
N ARG A 65 7.75 -10.26 -3.82
CA ARG A 65 8.62 -11.33 -3.32
C ARG A 65 8.52 -12.62 -4.15
N SER A 66 7.30 -12.95 -4.60
CA SER A 66 7.08 -14.13 -5.45
C SER A 66 7.74 -13.97 -6.82
N LEU A 67 7.69 -12.76 -7.40
CA LEU A 67 8.30 -12.44 -8.69
C LEU A 67 9.83 -12.39 -8.62
N GLU A 68 10.39 -11.89 -7.51
CA GLU A 68 11.84 -11.85 -7.26
C GLU A 68 12.43 -13.25 -7.09
N GLY A 69 11.74 -14.17 -6.41
CA GLY A 69 12.18 -15.56 -6.23
C GLY A 69 11.95 -16.47 -7.44
N SER A 70 11.26 -15.98 -8.48
CA SER A 70 11.00 -16.71 -9.73
C SER A 70 12.02 -16.38 -10.84
N GLY A 71 13.01 -15.53 -10.54
CA GLY A 71 14.09 -15.13 -11.46
C GLY A 71 15.34 -15.98 -11.36
#